data_AF-A0A6C0TPY1-F1
#
_entry.id   AF-A0A6C0TPY1-F1
#
_cell.length_a   1.000
_cell.length_b   1.000
_cell.length_c   1.000
_cell.angle_alpha   90.00
_cell.angle_beta   90.00
_cell.angle_gamma   90.00
#
_symmetry.space_group_name_H-M   'P 1'
#
loop_
_entity.id
_entity.type
_entity.pdbx_description
1 polymer ?
#
loop_
_entity_poly.entity_id
_entity_poly.type
_entity_poly.pdbx_seq_one_letter_code
_entity_poly.pdbx_strand_id
1 'polypeptide(L)'
;MSPRHFCPRNSQQGSALLISMVLLLLLSLAAIAGVKTSISQERMAANLKLKNDSFQAAEAGMRFVEGQVQTLAVVLPAEVCAGAACEIDAAALDIDQLSSPGDNWIAVPEAIAGNAASVWYRVVRLGDSEIPVNLSASAPSTLYRISVVGFKGTTRTVLEGTYAHTRI
;
A
#
# COMPACT_ATOMS: atom_id res chain seq x y z
N MET A 1 -8.53 93.51 0.36
CA MET A 1 -7.80 92.32 -0.13
C MET A 1 -7.41 91.44 1.06
N SER A 2 -7.78 90.16 1.03
CA SER A 2 -7.53 89.19 2.13
C SER A 2 -6.40 88.22 1.73
N PRO A 3 -5.48 87.82 2.63
CA PRO A 3 -4.41 86.89 2.30
C PRO A 3 -4.88 85.44 2.43
N ARG A 4 -4.68 84.64 1.37
CA ARG A 4 -4.90 83.19 1.39
C ARG A 4 -3.66 82.51 1.99
N HIS A 5 -3.84 81.81 3.11
CA HIS A 5 -2.82 80.96 3.72
C HIS A 5 -2.73 79.65 2.94
N PHE A 6 -1.59 79.38 2.30
CA PHE A 6 -1.27 78.07 1.74
C PHE A 6 -0.75 77.16 2.86
N CYS A 7 -1.49 76.09 3.17
CA CYS A 7 -1.02 75.06 4.08
C CYS A 7 -0.12 74.08 3.29
N PRO A 8 1.14 73.85 3.69
CA PRO A 8 2.00 72.91 3.00
C PRO A 8 1.46 71.49 3.20
N ARG A 9 1.13 70.81 2.09
CA ARG A 9 0.89 69.37 2.10
C ARG A 9 2.20 68.69 2.46
N ASN A 10 2.26 68.15 3.67
CA ASN A 10 3.37 67.37 4.16
C ASN A 10 3.51 66.13 3.26
N SER A 11 4.50 66.12 2.36
CA SER A 11 4.72 65.03 1.41
C SER A 11 5.42 63.88 2.12
N GLN A 12 4.64 62.94 2.67
CA GLN A 12 5.17 61.64 3.06
C GLN A 12 5.57 60.86 1.80
N GLN A 13 6.81 61.02 1.34
CA GLN A 13 7.35 60.33 0.15
C GLN A 13 8.32 59.18 0.47
N GLY A 14 8.47 58.78 1.74
CA GLY A 14 9.36 57.66 2.13
C GLY A 14 8.66 56.44 2.75
N SER A 15 7.50 56.62 3.39
CA SER A 15 6.81 55.58 4.17
C SER A 15 6.12 54.53 3.30
N ALA A 16 5.62 54.90 2.11
CA ALA A 16 4.94 53.98 1.21
C ALA A 16 5.84 52.83 0.71
N LEU A 17 7.11 53.11 0.43
CA LEU A 17 8.07 52.09 -0.02
C LEU A 17 8.32 51.04 1.08
N LEU A 18 8.56 51.48 2.32
CA LEU A 18 8.79 50.58 3.46
C LEU A 18 7.56 49.71 3.75
N ILE A 19 6.37 50.32 3.76
CA ILE A 19 5.11 49.58 3.96
C ILE A 19 4.92 48.56 2.85
N SER A 20 5.16 48.93 1.58
CA SER A 20 5.07 47.99 0.46
C SER A 20 6.06 46.84 0.56
N MET A 21 7.29 47.08 1.01
CA MET A 21 8.31 46.03 1.19
C MET A 21 7.92 45.06 2.31
N VAL A 22 7.42 45.57 3.44
CA VAL A 22 6.93 44.73 4.55
C VAL A 22 5.73 43.90 4.08
N LEU A 23 4.76 44.50 3.38
CA LEU A 23 3.60 43.77 2.86
C LEU A 23 4.02 42.69 1.84
N LEU A 24 4.93 42.99 0.91
CA LEU A 24 5.45 42.00 -0.05
C LEU A 24 6.18 40.85 0.66
N LEU A 25 6.97 41.14 1.70
CA LEU A 25 7.63 40.13 2.52
C LEU A 25 6.61 39.22 3.20
N LEU A 26 5.59 39.80 3.83
CA LEU A 26 4.52 39.05 4.52
C LEU A 26 3.75 38.15 3.53
N LEU A 27 3.40 38.67 2.36
CA LEU A 27 2.74 37.89 1.30
C LEU A 27 3.61 36.73 0.82
N SER A 28 4.92 36.97 0.65
CA SER A 28 5.87 35.93 0.23
C SER A 28 6.00 34.82 1.28
N LEU A 29 6.10 35.19 2.56
CA LEU A 29 6.14 34.23 3.66
C LEU A 29 4.84 33.40 3.76
N ALA A 30 3.68 34.05 3.59
CA ALA A 30 2.39 33.39 3.56
C ALA A 30 2.28 32.41 2.36
N ALA A 31 2.76 32.82 1.17
CA ALA A 31 2.79 31.97 -0.01
C ALA A 31 3.68 30.73 0.20
N ILE A 32 4.88 30.90 0.74
CA ILE A 32 5.80 29.79 1.04
C ILE A 32 5.20 28.84 2.09
N ALA A 33 4.54 29.38 3.11
CA ALA A 33 3.86 28.56 4.13
C ALA A 33 2.76 27.67 3.50
N GLY A 34 1.96 28.22 2.58
CA GLY A 34 0.95 27.45 1.84
C GLY A 34 1.55 26.35 0.94
N VAL A 35 2.67 26.63 0.27
CA VAL A 35 3.38 25.65 -0.57
C VAL A 35 3.91 24.48 0.26
N LYS A 36 4.48 24.74 1.45
CA LYS A 36 4.98 23.68 2.34
C LYS A 36 3.89 22.69 2.74
N THR A 37 2.69 23.17 3.02
CA THR A 37 1.52 22.31 3.32
C THR A 37 1.13 21.45 2.11
N SER A 38 1.14 22.04 0.91
CA SER A 38 0.81 21.33 -0.33
C SER A 38 1.79 20.21 -0.64
N ILE A 39 3.09 20.43 -0.44
CA ILE A 39 4.13 19.39 -0.60
C ILE A 39 3.94 18.24 0.38
N SER A 40 3.55 18.53 1.63
CA SER A 40 3.27 17.49 2.62
C SER A 40 2.07 16.62 2.20
N GLN A 41 1.00 17.26 1.72
CA GLN A 41 -0.19 16.58 1.21
C GLN A 41 0.12 15.72 -0.02
N GLU A 42 0.96 16.20 -0.94
CA GLU A 42 1.40 15.45 -2.11
C GLU A 42 2.17 14.18 -1.71
N ARG A 43 3.11 14.29 -0.76
CA ARG A 43 3.86 13.13 -0.23
C ARG A 43 2.94 12.13 0.46
N MET A 44 1.97 12.61 1.23
CA MET A 44 0.97 11.74 1.87
C MET A 44 0.11 11.03 0.82
N ALA A 45 -0.37 11.74 -0.20
CA ALA A 45 -1.14 11.17 -1.30
C ALA A 45 -0.33 10.12 -2.08
N ALA A 46 0.95 10.38 -2.35
CA ALA A 46 1.85 9.43 -2.99
C ALA A 46 2.04 8.16 -2.15
N ASN A 47 2.26 8.30 -0.84
CA ASN A 47 2.39 7.15 0.07
C ASN A 47 1.10 6.34 0.17
N LEU A 48 -0.06 7.00 0.20
CA LEU A 48 -1.37 6.32 0.18
C LEU A 48 -1.57 5.56 -1.13
N LYS A 49 -1.17 6.15 -2.27
CA LYS A 49 -1.21 5.48 -3.56
C LYS A 49 -0.34 4.23 -3.58
N LEU A 50 0.89 4.29 -3.08
CA LEU A 50 1.78 3.11 -3.02
C LEU A 50 1.18 1.99 -2.17
N LYS A 51 0.59 2.33 -1.01
CA LYS A 51 -0.15 1.37 -0.15
C LYS A 51 -1.33 0.72 -0.85
N ASN A 52 -2.12 1.51 -1.57
CA ASN A 52 -3.27 0.99 -2.29
C ASN A 52 -2.83 0.10 -3.46
N ASP A 53 -1.82 0.52 -4.22
CA ASP A 53 -1.31 -0.24 -5.36
C ASP A 53 -0.70 -1.58 -4.90
N SER A 54 0.07 -1.61 -3.79
CA SER A 54 0.61 -2.86 -3.23
C SER A 54 -0.49 -3.79 -2.70
N PHE A 55 -1.54 -3.24 -2.08
CA PHE A 55 -2.69 -4.00 -1.60
C PHE A 55 -3.48 -4.62 -2.74
N GLN A 56 -3.81 -3.84 -3.77
CA GLN A 56 -4.52 -4.33 -4.95
C GLN A 56 -3.72 -5.42 -5.68
N ALA A 57 -2.39 -5.28 -5.78
CA ALA A 57 -1.54 -6.29 -6.37
C ALA A 57 -1.52 -7.59 -5.55
N ALA A 58 -1.44 -7.50 -4.22
CA ALA A 58 -1.53 -8.66 -3.34
C ALA A 58 -2.91 -9.35 -3.43
N GLU A 59 -4.00 -8.58 -3.49
CA GLU A 59 -5.36 -9.11 -3.66
C GLU A 59 -5.53 -9.81 -5.02
N ALA A 60 -5.00 -9.22 -6.10
CA ALA A 60 -5.02 -9.83 -7.43
C ALA A 60 -4.24 -11.16 -7.43
N GLY A 61 -3.08 -11.20 -6.78
CA GLY A 61 -2.31 -12.42 -6.57
C GLY A 61 -3.09 -13.47 -5.77
N MET A 62 -3.76 -13.08 -4.69
CA MET A 62 -4.56 -14.00 -3.87
C MET A 62 -5.70 -14.61 -4.67
N ARG A 63 -6.49 -13.80 -5.40
CA ARG A 63 -7.57 -14.28 -6.26
C ARG A 63 -7.07 -15.23 -7.36
N PHE A 64 -5.91 -14.92 -7.94
CA PHE A 64 -5.27 -15.78 -8.94
C PHE A 64 -4.90 -17.15 -8.37
N VAL A 65 -4.28 -17.19 -7.19
CA VAL A 65 -3.90 -18.45 -6.54
C VAL A 65 -5.12 -19.24 -6.12
N GLU A 66 -6.13 -18.60 -5.51
CA GLU A 66 -7.39 -19.26 -5.15
C GLU A 66 -8.07 -19.90 -6.37
N GLY A 67 -8.11 -19.20 -7.51
CA GLY A 67 -8.64 -19.76 -8.76
C GLY A 67 -7.85 -20.97 -9.26
N GLN A 68 -6.52 -20.95 -9.13
CA GLN A 68 -5.68 -22.11 -9.49
C GLN A 68 -5.86 -23.29 -8.53
N VAL A 69 -6.03 -23.03 -7.23
CA VAL A 69 -6.30 -24.05 -6.22
C VAL A 69 -7.67 -24.70 -6.46
N GLN A 70 -8.69 -23.91 -6.80
CA GLN A 70 -10.04 -24.41 -7.12
C GLN A 70 -10.07 -25.29 -8.37
N THR A 71 -9.29 -24.94 -9.40
CA THR A 71 -9.23 -25.68 -10.67
C THR A 71 -8.19 -26.79 -10.69
N LEU A 72 -7.46 -27.00 -9.57
CA LEU A 72 -6.32 -27.92 -9.47
C LEU A 72 -5.25 -27.67 -10.54
N ALA A 73 -5.13 -26.42 -11.00
CA ALA A 73 -4.13 -26.00 -11.97
C ALA A 73 -2.73 -25.81 -11.35
N VAL A 74 -2.64 -25.82 -10.02
CA VAL A 74 -1.40 -25.75 -9.25
C VAL A 74 -1.17 -27.03 -8.46
N VAL A 75 0.10 -27.46 -8.35
CA VAL A 75 0.47 -28.58 -7.49
C VAL A 75 0.33 -28.15 -6.04
N LEU A 76 -0.61 -28.77 -5.32
CA LEU A 76 -0.81 -28.54 -3.89
C LEU A 76 0.19 -29.38 -3.07
N PRO A 77 0.75 -28.84 -1.98
CA PRO A 77 1.63 -29.59 -1.09
C PRO A 77 0.90 -30.81 -0.48
N ALA A 78 1.49 -32.00 -0.57
CA ALA A 78 0.92 -33.21 0.01
C ALA A 78 1.24 -33.36 1.51
N GLU A 79 2.42 -32.91 1.94
CA GLU A 79 2.89 -33.01 3.32
C GLU A 79 2.29 -31.93 4.20
N VAL A 80 1.86 -32.30 5.41
CA VAL A 80 1.49 -31.31 6.43
C VAL A 80 2.73 -30.54 6.83
N CYS A 81 2.65 -29.22 6.87
CA CYS A 81 3.74 -28.41 7.39
C CYS A 81 4.00 -28.73 8.88
N ALA A 82 5.21 -28.48 9.36
CA ALA A 82 5.56 -28.61 10.78
C ALA A 82 6.50 -27.49 11.23
N GLY A 83 6.30 -26.98 12.45
CA GLY A 83 7.14 -25.95 13.06
C GLY A 83 7.29 -24.72 12.16
N ALA A 84 8.54 -24.27 11.95
CA ALA A 84 8.85 -23.09 11.15
C ALA A 84 8.34 -23.15 9.69
N ALA A 85 8.12 -24.34 9.14
CA ALA A 85 7.54 -24.47 7.80
C ALA A 85 6.06 -24.09 7.75
N CYS A 86 5.35 -24.14 8.89
CA CYS A 86 3.99 -23.61 9.03
C CYS A 86 3.97 -22.11 9.35
N GLU A 87 5.11 -21.46 9.54
CA GLU A 87 5.16 -20.02 9.75
C GLU A 87 5.39 -19.30 8.41
N ILE A 88 5.06 -18.02 8.38
CA ILE A 88 5.45 -17.17 7.27
C ILE A 88 6.92 -16.79 7.42
N ASP A 89 7.68 -16.80 6.32
CA ASP A 89 9.09 -16.44 6.34
C ASP A 89 9.28 -15.00 6.86
N ALA A 90 10.27 -14.75 7.72
CA ALA A 90 10.55 -13.41 8.22
C ALA A 90 10.86 -12.42 7.08
N ALA A 91 11.52 -12.90 6.02
CA ALA A 91 11.76 -12.14 4.80
C ALA A 91 10.47 -11.77 4.03
N ALA A 92 9.34 -12.45 4.30
CA ALA A 92 8.03 -12.07 3.78
C ALA A 92 7.44 -10.86 4.54
N LEU A 93 7.93 -10.56 5.74
CA LEU A 93 7.52 -9.41 6.55
C LEU A 93 8.55 -8.26 6.52
N ASP A 94 9.74 -8.50 5.97
CA ASP A 94 10.78 -7.50 5.80
C ASP A 94 10.46 -6.52 4.66
N ILE A 95 10.46 -5.23 4.98
CA ILE A 95 10.15 -4.15 4.03
C ILE A 95 11.31 -3.89 3.05
N ASP A 96 12.54 -4.20 3.44
CA ASP A 96 13.73 -3.96 2.63
C ASP A 96 14.00 -5.12 1.65
N GLN A 97 13.34 -6.27 1.87
CA GLN A 97 13.34 -7.38 0.93
C GLN A 97 12.50 -7.02 -0.30
N LEU A 98 13.13 -6.88 -1.48
CA LEU A 98 12.48 -6.52 -2.75
C LEU A 98 12.53 -7.66 -3.77
N SER A 99 12.65 -8.89 -3.31
CA SER A 99 12.68 -10.09 -4.15
C SER A 99 11.85 -11.19 -3.50
N SER A 100 11.90 -12.40 -4.07
CA SER A 100 11.25 -13.57 -3.49
C SER A 100 11.60 -13.67 -1.99
N PRO A 101 10.62 -13.87 -1.09
CA PRO A 101 10.91 -14.05 0.33
C PRO A 101 11.71 -15.33 0.65
N GLY A 102 11.71 -16.30 -0.25
CA GLY A 102 12.46 -17.55 -0.09
C GLY A 102 12.23 -18.51 -1.27
N ASP A 103 12.83 -19.70 -1.19
CA ASP A 103 12.79 -20.68 -2.28
C ASP A 103 11.40 -21.31 -2.52
N ASN A 104 10.55 -21.32 -1.48
CA ASN A 104 9.20 -21.89 -1.53
C ASN A 104 8.13 -20.89 -2.00
N TRP A 105 8.55 -19.74 -2.54
CA TRP A 105 7.67 -18.69 -3.04
C TRP A 105 7.69 -18.67 -4.57
N ILE A 106 6.50 -18.63 -5.15
CA ILE A 106 6.29 -18.67 -6.60
C ILE A 106 5.85 -17.28 -7.06
N ALA A 107 6.47 -16.78 -8.13
CA ALA A 107 6.11 -15.49 -8.70
C ALA A 107 4.73 -15.55 -9.37
N VAL A 108 3.91 -14.53 -9.12
CA VAL A 108 2.66 -14.29 -9.85
C VAL A 108 2.99 -13.54 -11.14
N PRO A 109 2.39 -13.88 -12.29
CA PRO A 109 2.65 -13.17 -13.54
C PRO A 109 2.40 -11.66 -13.42
N GLU A 110 3.28 -10.84 -13.99
CA GLU A 110 3.18 -9.37 -13.92
C GLU A 110 1.86 -8.83 -14.49
N ALA A 111 1.29 -9.52 -15.49
CA ALA A 111 -0.02 -9.20 -16.06
C ALA A 111 -1.17 -9.30 -15.05
N ILE A 112 -1.02 -10.13 -14.02
CA ILE A 112 -1.99 -10.29 -12.92
C ILE A 112 -1.69 -9.31 -11.79
N ALA A 113 -0.42 -9.17 -11.40
CA ALA A 113 -0.01 -8.24 -10.35
C ALA A 113 -0.41 -6.79 -10.67
N GLY A 114 -0.25 -6.39 -11.93
CA GLY A 114 -0.60 -5.06 -12.41
C GLY A 114 0.21 -3.95 -11.76
N ASN A 115 -0.03 -2.70 -12.17
CA ASN A 115 0.55 -1.50 -11.57
C ASN A 115 2.09 -1.51 -11.41
N ALA A 116 2.83 -2.31 -12.20
CA ALA A 116 4.27 -2.56 -12.01
C ALA A 116 4.63 -2.88 -10.55
N ALA A 117 3.80 -3.71 -9.91
CA ALA A 117 4.06 -4.33 -8.63
C ALA A 117 4.63 -5.74 -8.86
N SER A 118 5.40 -6.23 -7.90
CA SER A 118 5.90 -7.60 -7.91
C SER A 118 5.20 -8.39 -6.81
N VAL A 119 4.75 -9.60 -7.15
CA VAL A 119 3.91 -10.41 -6.27
C VAL A 119 4.40 -11.86 -6.27
N TRP A 120 4.46 -12.45 -5.08
CA TRP A 120 4.78 -13.86 -4.88
C TRP A 120 3.74 -14.50 -3.98
N TYR A 121 3.53 -15.79 -4.16
CA TYR A 121 2.66 -16.59 -3.30
C TYR A 121 3.35 -17.84 -2.80
N ARG A 122 2.86 -18.34 -1.67
CA ARG A 122 3.24 -19.61 -1.08
C ARG A 122 1.98 -20.31 -0.59
N VAL A 123 1.89 -21.60 -0.87
CA VAL A 123 0.82 -22.47 -0.37
C VAL A 123 1.44 -23.48 0.58
N VAL A 124 0.85 -23.65 1.76
CA VAL A 124 1.23 -24.70 2.72
C VAL A 124 0.01 -25.51 3.10
N ARG A 125 0.19 -26.81 3.34
CA ARG A 125 -0.86 -27.68 3.87
C ARG A 125 -0.82 -27.65 5.39
N LEU A 126 -1.91 -27.22 6.02
CA LEU A 126 -2.05 -27.13 7.48
C LEU A 126 -2.47 -28.46 8.11
N GLY A 127 -3.15 -29.33 7.35
CA GLY A 127 -3.65 -30.61 7.83
C GLY A 127 -5.02 -30.93 7.25
N ASP A 128 -5.71 -31.87 7.87
CA ASP A 128 -7.10 -32.18 7.55
C ASP A 128 -8.00 -31.70 8.70
N SER A 129 -9.19 -31.23 8.36
CA SER A 129 -10.21 -30.81 9.29
C SER A 129 -11.49 -31.55 9.00
N GLU A 130 -12.17 -31.96 10.07
CA GLU A 130 -13.60 -32.16 10.01
C GLU A 130 -14.28 -30.80 9.81
N ILE A 131 -15.51 -30.84 9.34
CA ILE A 131 -16.10 -29.77 8.52
C ILE A 131 -16.47 -28.55 9.36
N PRO A 132 -16.43 -27.34 8.79
CA PRO A 132 -17.19 -26.21 9.31
C PRO A 132 -18.68 -26.54 9.45
N VAL A 133 -19.31 -26.15 10.56
CA VAL A 133 -20.76 -26.28 10.76
C VAL A 133 -21.56 -25.65 9.60
N ASN A 134 -22.75 -26.19 9.30
CA ASN A 134 -23.73 -25.69 8.31
C ASN A 134 -23.47 -25.97 6.80
N LEU A 135 -22.84 -27.08 6.44
CA LEU A 135 -22.80 -27.57 5.05
C LEU A 135 -23.80 -28.71 4.81
N SER A 136 -24.41 -28.76 3.62
CA SER A 136 -25.46 -29.72 3.26
C SER A 136 -24.95 -31.14 2.96
N ALA A 137 -23.67 -31.27 2.57
CA ALA A 137 -22.98 -32.54 2.41
C ALA A 137 -21.66 -32.50 3.17
N SER A 138 -21.44 -33.51 4.00
CA SER A 138 -20.34 -33.56 4.95
C SER A 138 -19.23 -34.51 4.44
N ALA A 139 -18.07 -33.98 4.01
CA ALA A 139 -16.85 -34.75 3.75
C ALA A 139 -15.58 -34.11 4.39
N PRO A 140 -14.56 -34.92 4.76
CA PRO A 140 -13.27 -34.42 5.25
C PRO A 140 -12.64 -33.41 4.29
N SER A 141 -12.04 -32.35 4.83
CA SER A 141 -11.44 -31.28 4.04
C SER A 141 -9.97 -31.10 4.38
N THR A 142 -9.13 -30.96 3.36
CA THR A 142 -7.73 -30.60 3.56
C THR A 142 -7.60 -29.08 3.62
N LEU A 143 -7.00 -28.57 4.69
CA LEU A 143 -6.74 -27.15 4.91
C LEU A 143 -5.40 -26.75 4.29
N TYR A 144 -5.44 -25.69 3.50
CA TYR A 144 -4.28 -25.01 2.95
C TYR A 144 -4.26 -23.57 3.42
N ARG A 145 -3.06 -23.04 3.68
CA ARG A 145 -2.86 -21.61 3.88
C ARG A 145 -2.17 -21.05 2.67
N ILE A 146 -2.76 -19.99 2.13
CA ILE A 146 -2.25 -19.25 0.98
C ILE A 146 -1.74 -17.93 1.54
N SER A 147 -0.44 -17.71 1.41
CA SER A 147 0.20 -16.44 1.78
C SER A 147 0.64 -15.76 0.49
N VAL A 148 0.31 -14.47 0.33
CA VAL A 148 0.69 -13.66 -0.82
C VAL A 148 1.39 -12.42 -0.33
N VAL A 149 2.55 -12.12 -0.92
CA VAL A 149 3.26 -10.86 -0.71
C VAL A 149 3.25 -10.07 -2.00
N GLY A 150 2.85 -8.81 -1.91
CA GLY A 150 2.96 -7.84 -3.00
C GLY A 150 3.74 -6.63 -2.52
N PHE A 151 4.61 -6.09 -3.36
CA PHE A 151 5.24 -4.80 -3.07
C PHE A 151 5.26 -3.87 -4.27
N LYS A 152 5.16 -2.57 -3.95
CA LYS A 152 5.21 -1.46 -4.88
C LYS A 152 6.08 -0.35 -4.31
N GLY A 153 7.20 -0.06 -4.97
CA GLY A 153 8.18 0.89 -4.45
C GLY A 153 8.72 0.43 -3.09
N THR A 154 8.51 1.21 -2.05
CA THR A 154 8.90 0.91 -0.66
C THR A 154 7.77 0.32 0.18
N THR A 155 6.60 0.06 -0.41
CA THR A 155 5.45 -0.44 0.33
C THR A 155 5.21 -1.90 0.05
N ARG A 156 5.12 -2.69 1.12
CA ARG A 156 4.83 -4.12 1.10
C ARG A 156 3.47 -4.41 1.73
N THR A 157 2.78 -5.39 1.18
CA THR A 157 1.53 -5.91 1.70
C THR A 157 1.59 -7.42 1.71
N VAL A 158 1.20 -8.02 2.82
CA VAL A 158 1.10 -9.46 3.00
C VAL A 158 -0.34 -9.79 3.31
N LEU A 159 -0.91 -10.70 2.53
CA LEU A 159 -2.25 -11.22 2.73
C LEU A 159 -2.16 -12.72 3.00
N GLU A 160 -2.99 -13.20 3.92
CA GLU A 160 -3.07 -14.62 4.26
C GLU A 160 -4.54 -15.06 4.25
N GLY A 161 -4.79 -16.21 3.61
CA GLY A 161 -6.10 -16.84 3.56
C GLY A 161 -6.00 -18.33 3.79
N THR A 162 -6.98 -18.90 4.49
CA THR A 162 -7.08 -20.36 4.67
C THR A 162 -8.14 -20.90 3.73
N TYR A 163 -7.74 -21.84 2.87
CA TYR A 163 -8.60 -22.51 1.91
C TYR A 163 -8.86 -23.96 2.35
N ALA A 164 -10.12 -24.36 2.40
CA ALA A 164 -10.52 -25.74 2.67
C ALA A 164 -10.89 -26.44 1.36
N HIS A 165 -10.15 -27.49 0.99
CA HIS A 165 -10.46 -28.32 -0.16
C HIS A 165 -11.20 -29.59 0.29
N THR A 166 -12.48 -29.68 -0.04
CA THR A 166 -13.32 -30.84 0.27
C THR A 166 -13.27 -31.83 -0.89
N ARG A 167 -12.93 -33.09 -0.62
CA ARG A 167 -13.08 -34.19 -1.59
C ARG A 167 -14.50 -34.74 -1.46
N ILE A 168 -15.36 -34.42 -2.43
CA ILE A 168 -16.72 -34.99 -2.53
C ILE A 168 -16.72 -36.14 -3.53
#